data_AF-A0A7H0LFC8-F1
#
_entry.id   AF-A0A7H0LFC8-F1
#
_cell.length_a   1.000
_cell.length_b   1.000
_cell.length_c   1.000
_cell.angle_alpha   90.00
_cell.angle_beta   90.00
_cell.angle_gamma   90.00
#
_symmetry.space_group_name_H-M   'P 1'
#
loop_
_entity.id
_entity.type
_entity.pdbx_description
1 polymer ?
#
loop_
_entity_poly.entity_id
_entity_poly.type
_entity_poly.pdbx_seq_one_letter_code
_entity_poly.pdbx_strand_id
1 'polypeptide(L)'
;MTSKRARSRRTTADGRTIADIAIGHTEKALGALTAIIDRTESSDAAKVSAATAILDRAWGRPGQFLDEPDGEEDDLATLLAAARQRVLQGREP
;
A
#
# COMPACT_ATOMS: atom_id res chain seq x y z
N MET A 1 1.80 10.37 18.94
CA MET A 1 2.44 9.53 17.89
C MET A 1 1.95 8.09 18.04
N THR A 2 0.97 7.67 17.25
CA THR A 2 0.77 6.26 16.84
C THR A 2 -0.28 6.25 15.73
N SER A 3 0.17 6.22 14.48
CA SER A 3 -0.72 6.08 13.32
C SER A 3 -1.48 4.75 13.44
N LYS A 4 -2.80 4.85 13.54
CA LYS A 4 -3.74 3.74 13.63
C LYS A 4 -3.68 2.96 12.32
N ARG A 5 -2.85 1.91 12.25
CA ARG A 5 -2.84 0.99 11.11
C ARG A 5 -4.25 0.48 10.88
N ALA A 6 -4.78 0.71 9.68
CA ALA A 6 -6.11 0.29 9.27
C ALA A 6 -6.15 -1.26 9.21
N ARG A 7 -6.46 -1.91 10.34
CA ARG A 7 -6.79 -3.34 10.33
C ARG A 7 -8.05 -3.54 9.47
N SER A 8 -8.07 -4.63 8.71
CA SER A 8 -9.19 -4.96 7.82
C SER A 8 -10.52 -4.90 8.58
N ARG A 9 -11.50 -4.15 8.04
CA ARG A 9 -12.82 -3.90 8.66
C ARG A 9 -13.72 -5.13 8.74
N ARG A 10 -13.30 -6.26 8.16
CA ARG A 10 -14.08 -7.50 8.16
C ARG A 10 -13.62 -8.40 9.30
N THR A 11 -14.54 -8.68 10.21
CA THR A 11 -14.39 -9.58 11.35
C THR A 11 -15.31 -10.79 11.17
N THR A 12 -14.88 -11.97 11.61
CA THR A 12 -15.73 -13.18 11.64
C THR A 12 -16.62 -13.19 12.88
N ALA A 13 -17.56 -14.15 12.93
CA ALA A 13 -18.43 -14.35 14.10
C ALA A 13 -17.63 -14.57 15.41
N ASP A 14 -16.44 -15.17 15.32
CA ASP A 14 -15.54 -15.41 16.45
C ASP A 14 -14.70 -14.18 16.84
N GLY A 15 -14.95 -13.01 16.24
CA GLY A 15 -14.25 -11.76 16.54
C GLY A 15 -12.84 -11.60 15.92
N ARG A 16 -12.33 -12.61 15.21
CA ARG A 16 -11.05 -12.53 14.48
C ARG A 16 -11.19 -11.65 13.25
N THR A 17 -10.18 -10.84 12.95
CA THR A 17 -10.13 -10.11 11.67
C THR A 17 -9.72 -11.06 10.55
N ILE A 18 -10.08 -10.73 9.31
CA ILE A 18 -9.57 -11.45 8.13
C ILE A 18 -8.03 -11.46 8.09
N ALA A 19 -7.38 -10.42 8.61
CA ALA A 19 -5.92 -10.36 8.69
C ALA A 19 -5.36 -11.42 9.65
N ASP A 20 -5.99 -11.63 10.81
CA ASP A 20 -5.56 -12.63 11.79
C ASP A 20 -5.67 -14.04 11.20
N ILE A 21 -6.74 -14.31 10.44
CA ILE A 21 -6.92 -15.59 9.74
C ILE A 21 -5.87 -15.77 8.63
N ALA A 22 -5.61 -14.72 7.84
CA ALA A 22 -4.61 -14.77 6.77
C ALA A 22 -3.19 -15.04 7.29
N ILE A 23 -2.82 -14.44 8.43
CA ILE A 23 -1.52 -14.69 9.09
C ILE A 23 -1.35 -16.18 9.41
N GLY A 24 -2.40 -16.85 9.89
CA GLY A 24 -2.37 -18.29 10.19
C GLY A 24 -2.18 -19.18 8.95
N HIS A 25 -2.37 -18.66 7.74
CA HIS A 25 -2.14 -19.40 6.49
C HIS A 25 -0.78 -19.13 5.84
N THR A 26 0.08 -18.32 6.46
CA THR A 26 1.35 -17.89 5.87
C THR A 26 2.22 -19.08 5.44
N GLU A 27 2.41 -20.08 6.31
CA GLU A 27 3.22 -21.26 5.99
C GLU A 27 2.64 -22.07 4.82
N LYS A 28 1.33 -22.30 4.83
CA LYS A 28 0.64 -23.01 3.73
C LYS A 28 0.75 -22.24 2.41
N ALA A 29 0.62 -20.92 2.45
CA ALA A 29 0.77 -20.07 1.28
C ALA A 29 2.20 -20.12 0.74
N LEU A 30 3.21 -20.04 1.60
CA LEU A 30 4.63 -20.19 1.22
C LEU A 30 4.88 -21.55 0.56
N GLY A 31 4.42 -22.64 1.17
CA GLY A 31 4.56 -23.98 0.60
C GLY A 31 3.86 -24.14 -0.75
N ALA A 32 2.72 -23.49 -0.96
CA ALA A 32 2.05 -23.48 -2.26
C ALA A 32 2.86 -22.71 -3.33
N LEU A 33 3.48 -21.59 -2.96
CA LEU A 33 4.30 -20.78 -3.89
C LEU A 33 5.58 -21.53 -4.30
N THR A 34 6.29 -22.16 -3.36
CA THR A 34 7.46 -22.99 -3.69
C THR A 34 7.07 -24.19 -4.56
N ALA A 35 5.94 -24.85 -4.25
CA ALA A 35 5.45 -25.93 -5.10
C ALA A 35 5.14 -25.48 -6.54
N ILE A 36 4.63 -24.26 -6.75
CA ILE A 36 4.42 -23.72 -8.10
C ILE A 36 5.75 -23.56 -8.85
N ILE A 37 6.80 -23.09 -8.17
CA ILE A 37 8.15 -22.91 -8.74
C ILE A 37 8.74 -24.26 -9.18
N ASP A 38 8.62 -25.28 -8.33
CA ASP A 38 9.24 -26.60 -8.54
C ASP A 38 8.51 -27.46 -9.60
N ARG A 39 7.22 -27.18 -9.81
CA ARG A 39 6.37 -27.94 -10.75
C ARG A 39 6.68 -27.63 -12.20
N THR A 40 7.00 -28.67 -12.98
CA THR A 40 7.26 -28.55 -14.41
C THR A 40 6.03 -28.09 -15.21
N GLU A 41 4.84 -28.49 -14.78
CA GLU A 41 3.56 -28.20 -15.44
C GLU A 41 3.04 -26.78 -15.20
N SER A 42 3.59 -26.06 -14.22
CA SER A 42 3.24 -24.67 -13.98
C SER A 42 3.76 -23.79 -15.11
N SER A 43 2.93 -22.85 -15.57
CA SER A 43 3.35 -21.88 -16.59
C SER A 43 4.50 -21.01 -16.09
N ASP A 44 5.33 -20.53 -17.02
CA ASP A 44 6.47 -19.67 -16.69
C ASP A 44 6.01 -18.39 -15.96
N ALA A 45 4.89 -17.82 -16.39
CA ALA A 45 4.28 -16.67 -15.72
C ALA A 45 3.87 -16.96 -14.27
N ALA A 46 3.34 -18.17 -13.98
CA ALA A 46 2.98 -18.56 -12.62
C ALA A 46 4.22 -18.73 -11.73
N LYS A 47 5.29 -19.33 -12.28
CA LYS A 47 6.58 -19.48 -11.57
C LYS A 47 7.21 -18.13 -11.25
N VAL A 48 7.28 -17.22 -12.22
CA VAL A 48 7.80 -15.85 -12.02
C VAL A 48 6.96 -15.11 -10.99
N SER A 49 5.64 -15.18 -11.09
CA SER A 49 4.73 -14.55 -10.11
C SER A 49 4.94 -15.09 -8.69
N ALA A 50 5.09 -16.41 -8.54
CA ALA A 50 5.35 -17.04 -7.25
C ALA A 50 6.72 -16.65 -6.69
N ALA A 51 7.77 -16.63 -7.50
CA ALA A 51 9.11 -16.22 -7.10
C ALA A 51 9.13 -14.75 -6.64
N THR A 52 8.57 -13.84 -7.43
CA THR A 52 8.45 -12.41 -7.06
C THR A 52 7.68 -12.23 -5.76
N ALA A 53 6.57 -12.97 -5.58
CA ALA A 53 5.77 -12.90 -4.36
C ALA A 53 6.55 -13.36 -3.10
N ILE A 54 7.46 -14.33 -3.21
CA ILE A 54 8.33 -14.74 -2.11
C ILE A 54 9.39 -13.67 -1.82
N LEU A 55 10.07 -13.18 -2.86
CA LEU A 55 11.14 -12.19 -2.73
C LEU A 55 10.65 -10.86 -2.15
N ASP A 56 9.50 -10.37 -2.64
CA ASP A 56 8.83 -9.16 -2.13
C ASP A 56 8.55 -9.23 -0.62
N ARG A 57 8.35 -10.44 -0.06
CA ARG A 57 8.09 -10.63 1.37
C ARG A 57 9.36 -10.69 2.20
N ALA A 58 10.44 -11.24 1.65
CA ALA A 58 11.73 -11.35 2.34
C ALA A 58 12.48 -10.01 2.37
N TRP A 59 12.43 -9.26 1.27
CA TRP A 59 13.22 -8.05 1.07
C TRP A 59 12.38 -6.77 1.05
N GLY A 60 11.05 -6.91 1.03
CA GLY A 60 10.14 -5.78 0.80
C GLY A 60 9.97 -5.49 -0.70
N ARG A 61 9.02 -4.62 -1.01
CA ARG A 61 8.89 -4.05 -2.36
C ARG A 61 9.78 -2.81 -2.48
N PRO A 62 10.38 -2.56 -3.66
CA PRO A 62 11.06 -1.31 -3.91
C PRO A 62 10.11 -0.14 -3.60
N GLY A 63 10.63 0.86 -2.88
CA GLY A 63 9.88 2.07 -2.56
C GLY A 63 9.39 2.74 -3.84
N GLN A 64 8.17 3.25 -3.82
CA GLN A 64 7.73 4.15 -4.88
C GLN A 64 8.42 5.49 -4.66
N PHE A 65 9.44 5.77 -5.46
CA PHE A 65 9.98 7.11 -5.59
C PHE A 65 8.98 7.88 -6.45
N LEU A 66 8.12 8.65 -5.79
CA LEU A 66 7.46 9.76 -6.44
C LEU A 66 8.52 10.83 -6.52
N ASP A 67 9.04 11.07 -7.72
CA ASP A 67 9.70 12.34 -7.98
C ASP A 67 8.63 13.41 -7.72
N GLU A 68 8.71 14.09 -6.58
CA GLU A 68 8.01 15.35 -6.44
C GLU A 68 8.51 16.20 -7.61
N PRO A 69 7.64 16.65 -8.52
CA PRO A 69 8.09 17.64 -9.48
C PRO A 69 8.70 18.77 -8.66
N ASP A 70 9.84 19.30 -9.09
CA ASP A 70 10.44 20.55 -8.59
C ASP A 70 9.49 21.74 -8.86
N GLY A 71 8.25 21.63 -8.38
CA GLY A 71 7.23 22.64 -8.39
C GLY A 71 7.31 23.29 -7.03
N GLU A 72 7.82 24.51 -7.04
CA GLU A 72 7.79 25.48 -5.95
C GLU A 72 6.68 25.12 -4.97
N GLU A 73 7.06 24.80 -3.73
CA GLU A 73 6.11 24.85 -2.62
C GLU A 73 5.55 26.27 -2.64
N ASP A 74 4.42 26.44 -3.32
CA ASP A 74 3.41 27.39 -2.91
C ASP A 74 3.02 26.89 -1.51
N ASP A 75 3.86 27.27 -0.54
CA ASP A 75 3.76 26.92 0.86
C ASP A 75 2.29 27.13 1.20
N LEU A 76 1.65 26.13 1.79
CA LEU A 76 0.22 26.18 2.05
C LEU A 76 -0.15 27.48 2.80
N ALA A 77 0.79 28.03 3.57
CA ALA A 77 0.74 29.36 4.16
C ALA A 77 0.55 30.49 3.14
N THR A 78 1.32 30.50 2.04
CA THR A 78 1.22 31.44 0.91
C THR A 78 -0.12 31.33 0.20
N LEU A 79 -0.59 30.10 -0.10
CA LEU A 79 -1.89 29.89 -0.74
C LEU A 79 -3.06 30.34 0.16
N LEU A 80 -2.99 30.04 1.46
CA LEU A 80 -3.99 30.47 2.43
C LEU A 80 -3.98 32.00 2.64
N ALA A 81 -2.80 32.63 2.63
CA ALA A 81 -2.67 34.08 2.72
C ALA A 81 -3.29 34.78 1.49
N ALA A 82 -3.02 34.28 0.29
CA ALA A 82 -3.62 34.79 -0.95
C ALA A 82 -5.14 34.58 -0.99
N ALA A 83 -5.63 33.43 -0.53
CA ALA A 83 -7.06 33.16 -0.40
C ALA A 83 -7.74 34.12 0.59
N ARG A 84 -7.10 34.38 1.74
CA ARG A 84 -7.59 35.33 2.74
C ARG A 84 -7.64 36.76 2.20
N GLN A 85 -6.63 37.18 1.43
CA GLN A 85 -6.63 38.49 0.77
C GLN A 85 -7.77 38.63 -0.24
N ARG A 86 -8.07 37.61 -1.04
CA ARG A 86 -9.22 37.63 -1.98
C ARG A 86 -10.57 37.76 -1.27
N VAL A 87 -10.71 37.14 -0.10
CA VAL A 87 -11.93 37.28 0.72
C VAL A 87 -12.06 38.69 1.28
N LEU A 88 -10.95 39.32 1.68
CA LEU A 88 -10.93 40.67 2.25
C LEU A 88 -11.04 41.78 1.19
N GLN A 89 -10.56 41.56 -0.02
CA GLN A 89 -10.66 42.53 -1.12
C GLN A 89 -12.01 42.55 -1.83
N GLY A 90 -12.98 41.77 -1.34
CA GLY A 90 -14.34 41.80 -1.85
C GLY A 90 -14.46 41.08 -3.18
N ARG A 91 -15.28 40.03 -3.18
CA ARG A 91 -15.97 39.63 -4.40
C ARG A 91 -16.97 40.74 -4.72
N GLU A 92 -16.56 41.68 -5.56
CA GLU A 92 -17.53 42.34 -6.44
C GLU A 92 -17.82 41.37 -7.61
N PRO A 93 -19.09 41.21 -8.02
CA PRO A 93 -19.51 40.30 -9.09
C PRO A 93 -18.91 40.63 -10.46
#